data_AF-A0A3R6CL26-F1
#
_entry.id   AF-A0A3R6CL26-F1
#
_cell.length_a   1.000
_cell.length_b   1.000
_cell.length_c   1.000
_cell.angle_alpha   90.00
_cell.angle_beta   90.00
_cell.angle_gamma   90.00
#
_symmetry.space_group_name_H-M   'P 1'
#
loop_
_entity.id
_entity.type
_entity.pdbx_description
1 polymer ?
#
loop_
_entity_poly.entity_id
_entity_poly.type
_entity_poly.pdbx_seq_one_letter_code
_entity_poly.pdbx_strand_id
1 'polypeptide(L)'
;MCEECYSDENRITPLLNPLDCLENHTQYICGTCGRCICIEHDPNRGLQRWNFPFKSLEIAKYYLRTADYTTKGSCGIYEIENSKGRVSYKIFAGNEDLHLFLKKNKDKKCKQMTPVFNVGEYKEYPHAETRKLTSDEIKQYMSER
;
A
#
# COMPACT_ATOMS: atom_id res chain seq x y z
N MET A 1 11.57 12.39 0.71
CA MET A 1 10.44 11.44 0.79
C MET A 1 9.20 12.23 1.18
N CYS A 2 8.13 12.15 0.39
CA CYS A 2 6.83 12.77 0.67
C CYS A 2 6.29 12.27 2.01
N GLU A 3 5.95 13.21 2.90
CA GLU A 3 5.47 12.89 4.25
C GLU A 3 4.10 12.18 4.27
N GLU A 4 3.33 12.32 3.19
CA GLU A 4 2.00 11.73 3.07
C GLU A 4 2.06 10.32 2.48
N CYS A 5 2.74 10.13 1.34
CA CYS A 5 2.69 8.87 0.60
C CYS A 5 3.97 8.02 0.74
N TYR A 6 4.97 8.52 1.47
CA TYR A 6 6.21 7.81 1.81
C TYR A 6 7.04 7.38 0.58
N SER A 7 6.97 8.15 -0.53
CA SER A 7 7.81 7.99 -1.74
C SER A 7 8.79 9.13 -1.87
N ASP A 8 9.93 8.89 -2.50
CA ASP A 8 10.68 9.92 -3.21
C ASP A 8 10.21 10.10 -4.67
N GLU A 9 9.62 9.06 -5.26
CA GLU A 9 9.14 9.09 -6.65
C GLU A 9 7.62 9.31 -6.72
N ASN A 10 7.21 10.43 -7.33
CA ASN A 10 5.81 10.88 -7.35
C ASN A 10 4.94 10.14 -8.39
N ARG A 11 5.53 9.35 -9.30
CA ARG A 11 4.81 8.64 -10.37
C ARG A 11 5.08 7.13 -10.39
N ILE A 12 5.73 6.59 -9.35
CA ILE A 12 6.15 5.18 -9.29
C ILE A 12 4.98 4.19 -9.25
N THR A 13 3.83 4.57 -8.69
CA THR A 13 2.61 3.74 -8.68
C THR A 13 1.61 4.21 -9.75
N PRO A 14 0.81 3.29 -10.33
CA PRO A 14 0.74 1.85 -10.06
C PRO A 14 1.91 1.06 -10.65
N LEU A 15 2.37 -0.04 -10.04
CA LEU A 15 3.56 -0.79 -10.51
C LEU A 15 3.30 -1.75 -11.67
N LEU A 16 2.09 -2.32 -11.74
CA LEU A 16 1.71 -3.32 -12.74
C LEU A 16 0.59 -2.74 -13.60
N ASN A 17 0.73 -2.86 -14.92
CA ASN A 17 -0.21 -2.34 -15.92
C ASN A 17 -0.75 -0.95 -15.54
N PRO A 18 0.14 0.06 -15.43
CA PRO A 18 -0.22 1.35 -14.84
C PRO A 18 -1.39 2.03 -15.54
N LEU A 19 -1.45 1.98 -16.88
CA LEU A 19 -2.53 2.58 -17.65
C LEU A 19 -3.89 1.96 -17.29
N ASP A 20 -4.01 0.64 -17.37
CA ASP A 20 -5.22 -0.11 -17.00
C ASP A 20 -5.68 0.21 -15.56
N CYS A 21 -4.74 0.23 -14.62
CA CYS A 21 -5.07 0.55 -13.24
C CYS A 21 -5.55 2.00 -13.08
N LEU A 22 -4.94 2.98 -13.76
CA LEU A 22 -5.34 4.38 -13.66
C LEU A 22 -6.70 4.63 -14.34
N GLU A 23 -7.01 3.92 -15.42
CA GLU A 23 -8.28 4.02 -16.15
C GLU A 23 -9.44 3.37 -15.39
N ASN A 24 -9.20 2.17 -14.83
CA ASN A 24 -10.29 1.33 -14.36
C ASN A 24 -10.52 1.36 -12.85
N HIS A 25 -9.51 1.73 -12.05
CA HIS A 25 -9.56 1.64 -10.59
C HIS A 25 -9.61 3.01 -9.92
N THR A 26 -10.31 3.07 -8.79
CA THR A 26 -10.26 4.21 -7.87
C THR A 26 -8.84 4.36 -7.30
N GLN A 27 -8.32 5.59 -7.32
CA GLN A 27 -7.00 5.93 -6.78
C GLN A 27 -7.14 6.79 -5.53
N TYR A 28 -6.26 6.57 -4.56
CA TYR A 28 -5.87 7.60 -3.61
C TYR A 28 -4.88 8.53 -4.30
N ILE A 29 -5.20 9.82 -4.34
CA ILE A 29 -4.36 10.86 -4.92
C ILE A 29 -3.75 11.62 -3.76
N CYS A 30 -2.42 11.58 -3.67
CA CYS A 30 -1.66 12.27 -2.64
C CYS A 30 -1.84 13.78 -2.76
N GLY A 31 -2.36 14.43 -1.72
CA GLY A 31 -2.58 15.88 -1.71
C GLY A 31 -1.28 16.70 -1.75
N THR A 32 -0.17 16.10 -1.32
CA THR A 32 1.15 16.75 -1.24
C THR A 32 1.93 16.70 -2.57
N CYS A 33 1.89 15.58 -3.30
CA CYS A 33 2.74 15.37 -4.49
C CYS A 33 2.01 14.81 -5.73
N GLY A 34 0.70 14.57 -5.63
CA GLY A 34 -0.12 14.04 -6.71
C GLY A 34 0.12 12.56 -7.03
N ARG A 35 0.96 11.83 -6.28
CA ARG A 35 1.14 10.37 -6.50
C ARG A 35 -0.19 9.64 -6.38
N CYS A 36 -0.48 8.82 -7.39
CA CYS A 36 -1.68 7.98 -7.45
C CYS A 36 -1.36 6.58 -6.93
N ILE A 37 -2.14 6.10 -5.96
CA ILE A 37 -2.01 4.76 -5.38
C ILE A 37 -3.36 4.07 -5.47
N CYS A 38 -3.40 2.88 -6.08
CA CYS A 38 -4.64 2.12 -6.19
C CYS A 38 -5.21 1.80 -4.80
N ILE A 39 -6.48 2.19 -4.60
CA ILE A 39 -7.27 1.94 -3.38
C ILE A 39 -8.55 1.17 -3.68
N GLU A 40 -8.74 0.74 -4.92
CA GLU A 40 -9.87 -0.07 -5.36
C GLU A 40 -9.94 -1.42 -4.64
N HIS A 41 -11.16 -1.84 -4.33
CA HIS A 41 -11.41 -3.16 -3.75
C HIS A 41 -11.62 -4.16 -4.89
N ASP A 42 -10.94 -5.30 -4.82
CA ASP A 42 -11.26 -6.45 -5.67
C ASP A 42 -12.75 -6.79 -5.51
N PRO A 43 -13.53 -6.83 -6.60
CA PRO A 43 -14.98 -6.96 -6.52
C PRO A 43 -15.45 -8.30 -5.98
N ASN A 44 -14.60 -9.34 -6.02
CA ASN A 44 -14.95 -10.69 -5.59
C ASN A 44 -14.60 -10.94 -4.11
N ARG A 45 -13.46 -10.39 -3.66
CA ARG A 45 -12.88 -10.68 -2.34
C ARG A 45 -12.95 -9.50 -1.37
N GLY A 46 -13.28 -8.30 -1.87
CA GLY A 46 -13.26 -7.08 -1.07
C GLY A 46 -11.86 -6.73 -0.56
N LEU A 47 -10.80 -7.17 -1.25
CA LEU A 47 -9.41 -6.93 -0.85
C LEU A 47 -8.78 -5.84 -1.71
N GLN A 48 -7.96 -5.01 -1.11
CA GLN A 48 -7.15 -4.01 -1.79
C GLN A 48 -5.72 -4.51 -2.00
N ARG A 49 -4.94 -3.77 -2.80
CA ARG A 49 -3.56 -4.16 -3.15
C ARG A 49 -2.67 -4.36 -1.92
N TRP A 50 -2.83 -3.53 -0.88
CA TRP A 50 -2.03 -3.60 0.35
C TRP A 50 -2.27 -4.88 1.17
N ASN A 51 -3.39 -5.59 0.97
CA ASN A 51 -3.67 -6.85 1.66
C ASN A 51 -2.78 -8.01 1.17
N PHE A 52 -2.08 -7.87 0.05
CA PHE A 52 -1.22 -8.91 -0.52
C PHE A 52 0.25 -8.71 -0.12
N PRO A 53 1.06 -9.79 -0.06
CA PRO A 53 2.49 -9.66 0.23
C PRO A 53 3.26 -9.02 -0.93
N PHE A 54 4.36 -8.35 -0.60
CA PHE A 54 5.29 -7.68 -1.49
C PHE A 54 6.67 -8.33 -1.43
N LYS A 55 7.45 -8.19 -2.51
CA LYS A 55 8.79 -8.79 -2.64
C LYS A 55 9.88 -8.01 -1.90
N SER A 56 9.67 -6.73 -1.62
CA SER A 56 10.63 -5.86 -0.92
C SER A 56 9.91 -4.90 0.03
N LEU A 57 10.64 -4.43 1.04
CA LEU A 57 10.17 -3.40 1.98
C LEU A 57 9.80 -2.11 1.24
N GLU A 58 10.62 -1.71 0.28
CA GLU A 58 10.41 -0.52 -0.55
C GLU A 58 9.07 -0.55 -1.29
N ILE A 59 8.75 -1.67 -1.95
CA ILE A 59 7.47 -1.81 -2.64
C ILE A 59 6.31 -1.78 -1.64
N ALA A 60 6.46 -2.38 -0.46
CA ALA A 60 5.42 -2.32 0.56
C ALA A 60 5.17 -0.87 1.04
N LYS A 61 6.21 -0.04 1.16
CA LYS A 61 6.05 1.40 1.50
C LYS A 61 5.19 2.16 0.50
N TYR A 62 5.25 1.82 -0.79
CA TYR A 62 4.40 2.43 -1.83
C TYR A 62 2.90 2.17 -1.65
N TYR A 63 2.49 1.23 -0.81
CA TYR A 63 1.09 0.92 -0.54
C TYR A 63 0.69 1.14 0.91
N LEU A 64 1.61 1.56 1.79
CA LEU A 64 1.30 1.76 3.21
C LEU A 64 0.26 2.86 3.41
N ARG A 65 0.37 3.97 2.68
CA ARG A 65 -0.57 5.10 2.81
C ARG A 65 -2.03 4.71 2.53
N THR A 66 -2.30 3.85 1.54
CA THR A 66 -3.67 3.40 1.28
C THR A 66 -4.17 2.43 2.35
N ALA A 67 -3.29 1.65 2.98
CA ALA A 67 -3.66 0.88 4.16
C ALA A 67 -4.03 1.78 5.33
N ASP A 68 -3.17 2.77 5.65
CA ASP A 68 -3.41 3.73 6.73
C ASP A 68 -4.74 4.47 6.52
N TYR A 69 -4.98 4.97 5.31
CA TYR A 69 -6.18 5.71 4.97
C TYR A 69 -7.45 4.86 5.01
N THR A 70 -7.38 3.59 4.59
CA THR A 70 -8.54 2.68 4.65
C THR A 70 -8.88 2.30 6.09
N THR A 71 -7.88 2.06 6.93
CA THR A 71 -8.11 1.63 8.33
C THR A 71 -8.31 2.80 9.29
N LYS A 72 -8.00 4.02 8.85
CA LYS A 72 -7.95 5.24 9.69
C LYS A 72 -7.02 5.04 10.90
N GLY A 73 -5.92 4.33 10.68
CA GLY A 73 -4.97 3.94 11.71
C GLY A 73 -3.55 3.79 11.16
N SER A 74 -2.57 3.73 12.06
CA SER A 74 -1.17 3.56 11.68
C SER A 74 -0.87 2.08 11.44
N CYS A 75 -0.86 1.69 10.16
CA CYS A 75 -0.53 0.33 9.76
C CYS A 75 0.99 0.09 9.83
N GLY A 76 1.38 -1.18 9.93
CA GLY A 76 2.77 -1.59 9.95
C GLY A 76 3.13 -2.51 8.80
N ILE A 77 4.35 -2.39 8.27
CA ILE A 77 4.95 -3.36 7.35
C ILE A 77 5.75 -4.37 8.18
N TYR A 78 5.47 -5.65 7.98
CA TYR A 78 6.12 -6.74 8.71
C TYR A 78 6.89 -7.62 7.73
N GLU A 79 8.09 -8.04 8.14
CA GLU A 79 8.85 -9.07 7.46
C GLU A 79 8.31 -10.46 7.83
N ILE A 80 7.92 -11.22 6.82
CA ILE A 80 7.35 -12.55 6.94
C ILE A 80 8.23 -13.54 6.19
N GLU A 81 8.76 -14.52 6.91
CA GLU A 81 9.56 -15.61 6.37
C GLU A 81 8.75 -16.90 6.36
N ASN A 82 8.82 -17.68 5.28
CA ASN A 82 8.22 -19.01 5.24
C ASN A 82 9.21 -20.11 5.70
N SER A 83 8.73 -21.35 5.80
CA SER A 83 9.54 -22.52 6.19
C SER A 83 10.73 -22.82 5.26
N LYS A 84 10.71 -22.30 4.03
CA LYS A 84 11.80 -22.42 3.04
C LYS A 84 12.78 -21.25 3.08
N GLY A 85 12.65 -20.33 4.05
CA GLY A 85 13.49 -19.14 4.19
C GLY A 85 13.17 -18.01 3.21
N ARG A 86 12.11 -18.11 2.40
CA ARG A 86 11.69 -17.02 1.50
C ARG A 86 11.07 -15.91 2.34
N VAL A 87 11.60 -14.71 2.17
CA VAL A 87 11.11 -13.48 2.81
C VAL A 87 10.11 -12.75 1.91
N SER A 88 9.09 -12.18 2.53
CA SER A 88 8.13 -11.27 1.92
C SER A 88 7.70 -10.21 2.93
N TYR A 89 7.16 -9.10 2.44
CA TYR A 89 6.75 -7.98 3.28
C TYR A 89 5.25 -7.82 3.20
N LYS A 90 4.56 -7.71 4.32
CA LYS A 90 3.09 -7.60 4.36
C LYS A 90 2.66 -6.48 5.30
N ILE A 91 1.65 -5.73 4.86
CA ILE A 91 1.04 -4.68 5.67
C ILE A 91 -0.08 -5.29 6.53
N PHE A 92 -0.15 -4.88 7.78
CA PHE A 92 -1.20 -5.21 8.75
C PHE A 92 -1.66 -3.95 9.47
N ALA A 93 -2.96 -3.87 9.79
CA ALA A 93 -3.52 -2.72 10.51
C ALA A 93 -3.07 -2.70 11.99
N GLY A 94 -2.81 -3.88 12.56
CA GLY A 94 -2.24 -3.99 13.90
C GLY A 94 -1.67 -5.38 14.20
N ASN A 95 -1.17 -5.54 15.43
CA ASN A 95 -0.60 -6.80 15.90
C ASN A 95 -1.61 -7.94 15.91
N GLU A 96 -2.88 -7.67 16.20
CA GLU A 96 -3.94 -8.69 16.18
C GLU A 96 -4.10 -9.34 14.80
N ASP A 97 -4.08 -8.54 13.72
CA ASP A 97 -4.15 -9.06 12.35
C ASP A 97 -2.94 -9.91 11.97
N LEU A 98 -1.75 -9.49 12.43
CA LEU A 98 -0.53 -10.30 12.27
C LEU A 98 -0.71 -11.67 12.96
N HIS A 99 -1.17 -11.68 14.21
CA HIS A 99 -1.40 -12.92 14.97
C HIS A 99 -2.43 -13.83 14.28
N LEU A 100 -3.55 -13.27 13.81
CA LEU A 100 -4.56 -14.01 13.07
C LEU A 100 -3.99 -14.60 11.77
N PHE A 101 -3.18 -13.83 11.04
CA PHE A 101 -2.53 -14.30 9.82
C PHE A 101 -1.55 -15.45 10.10
N LEU A 102 -0.66 -15.32 11.09
CA LEU A 102 0.29 -16.37 11.46
C LEU A 102 -0.44 -17.63 11.98
N LYS A 103 -1.53 -17.46 12.73
CA LYS A 103 -2.36 -18.59 13.18
C LYS A 103 -2.94 -19.38 12.00
N LYS A 104 -3.37 -18.69 10.93
CA LYS A 104 -3.90 -19.29 9.69
C LYS A 104 -2.81 -19.85 8.76
N ASN A 105 -1.59 -19.33 8.82
CA ASN A 105 -0.47 -19.70 7.93
C ASN A 105 0.68 -20.30 8.75
N LYS A 106 0.56 -21.60 9.10
CA LYS A 106 1.49 -22.28 10.01
C LYS A 106 2.94 -22.37 9.49
N ASP A 107 3.14 -22.24 8.19
CA ASP A 107 4.46 -22.25 7.55
C ASP A 107 5.17 -20.88 7.61
N LYS A 108 4.50 -19.83 8.11
CA LYS A 108 5.01 -18.46 8.14
C LYS A 108 5.34 -18.02 9.56
N LYS A 109 6.40 -17.22 9.69
CA LYS A 109 6.83 -16.58 10.94
C LYS A 109 7.16 -15.11 10.70
N CYS A 110 6.91 -14.29 11.71
CA CYS A 110 7.45 -12.94 11.82
C CYS A 110 8.49 -12.98 12.95
N LYS A 111 9.78 -12.84 12.63
CA LYS A 111 10.86 -13.00 13.61
C LYS A 111 10.83 -11.93 14.69
N GLN A 112 10.58 -10.67 14.29
CA GLN A 112 10.63 -9.53 15.20
C GLN A 112 9.32 -9.34 15.97
N MET A 113 8.20 -9.87 15.46
CA MET A 113 6.84 -9.62 15.99
C MET A 113 6.48 -8.14 16.14
N THR A 114 7.23 -7.28 15.45
CA THR A 114 7.05 -5.83 15.37
C THR A 114 7.18 -5.42 13.91
N PRO A 115 6.58 -4.30 13.49
CA PRO A 115 6.74 -3.81 12.14
C PRO A 115 8.19 -3.38 11.90
N VAL A 116 8.74 -3.74 10.73
CA VAL A 116 10.04 -3.23 10.25
C VAL A 116 9.93 -1.79 9.75
N PHE A 117 8.70 -1.30 9.51
CA PHE A 117 8.40 0.08 9.17
C PHE A 117 6.96 0.45 9.51
N ASN A 118 6.76 1.63 10.08
CA ASN A 118 5.49 2.34 10.22
C ASN A 118 5.79 3.85 10.26
N VAL A 119 4.75 4.69 10.33
CA VAL A 119 4.90 6.15 10.33
C VAL A 119 4.46 6.81 11.64
N GLY A 120 4.33 6.02 12.72
CA GLY A 120 3.90 6.52 14.01
C GLY A 120 2.38 6.66 14.09
N GLU A 121 1.84 7.87 13.98
CA GLU A 121 0.40 8.15 14.12
C GLU A 121 -0.28 8.38 12.77
N TYR A 122 -1.55 8.02 12.67
CA TYR A 122 -2.34 8.33 11.47
C TYR A 122 -2.61 9.83 11.37
N LYS A 123 -2.39 10.39 10.17
CA LYS A 123 -2.64 11.80 9.86
C LYS A 123 -3.48 11.92 8.58
N GLU A 124 -4.52 12.75 8.64
CA GLU A 124 -5.25 13.22 7.46
C GLU A 124 -4.50 14.38 6.82
N TYR A 125 -4.46 14.41 5.49
CA TYR A 125 -3.80 15.47 4.74
C TYR A 125 -4.85 16.25 3.94
N PRO A 126 -4.80 17.59 3.96
CA PRO A 126 -5.69 18.39 3.14
C PRO A 126 -5.41 18.10 1.65
N HIS A 127 -6.45 18.22 0.81
CA HIS A 127 -6.37 17.98 -0.64
C HIS A 127 -6.08 16.54 -1.08
N ALA A 128 -5.97 15.59 -0.16
CA ALA A 128 -5.98 14.17 -0.53
C ALA A 128 -7.36 13.80 -1.13
N GLU A 129 -7.37 13.09 -2.24
CA GLU A 129 -8.60 12.68 -2.91
C GLU A 129 -8.69 11.15 -3.06
N THR A 130 -9.90 10.63 -3.13
CA THR A 130 -10.17 9.23 -3.49
C THR A 130 -11.20 9.19 -4.61
N ARG A 131 -10.72 9.03 -5.85
CA ARG A 131 -11.57 9.04 -7.05
C ARG A 131 -10.89 8.34 -8.23
N LYS A 132 -11.64 8.15 -9.31
CA LYS A 132 -11.06 7.83 -10.63
C LYS A 132 -10.44 9.09 -11.25
N LEU A 133 -9.37 8.90 -12.01
CA LEU A 133 -8.77 9.97 -12.79
C LEU A 133 -9.57 10.20 -14.07
N THR A 134 -9.53 11.43 -14.58
CA THR A 134 -9.98 11.75 -15.93
C THR A 134 -8.95 11.32 -16.96
N SER A 135 -9.37 11.13 -18.21
CA SER A 135 -8.45 10.72 -19.28
C SER A 135 -7.26 11.67 -19.47
N ASP A 136 -7.44 12.98 -19.24
CA ASP A 136 -6.35 13.95 -19.38
C ASP A 136 -5.37 13.89 -18.21
N GLU A 137 -5.86 13.70 -16.98
CA GLU A 137 -5.00 13.43 -15.82
C GLU A 137 -4.19 12.14 -16.01
N ILE A 138 -4.78 11.09 -16.58
CA ILE A 138 -4.07 9.83 -16.86
C ILE A 138 -2.95 10.05 -17.88
N LYS A 139 -3.24 10.75 -18.99
CA LYS A 139 -2.21 11.08 -20.01
C LYS A 139 -1.07 11.86 -19.38
N GLN A 140 -1.39 12.89 -18.58
CA GLN A 140 -0.38 13.69 -17.90
C GLN A 140 0.46 12.83 -16.95
N TYR A 141 -0.18 12.07 -16.07
CA TYR A 141 0.48 11.21 -15.10
C TYR A 141 1.42 10.19 -15.77
N MET A 142 1.01 9.62 -16.90
CA MET A 142 1.81 8.68 -17.67
C MET A 142 2.97 9.34 -18.42
N SER A 143 2.84 10.61 -18.82
CA SER A 143 3.93 11.37 -19.45
C SER A 143 5.01 11.82 -18.49
N GLU A 144 4.67 11.98 -17.21
CA GLU A 144 5.57 12.39 -16.12
C GLU A 144 6.30 11.20 -15.47
N ARG A 145 6.02 9.98 -15.93
CA ARG A 145 6.46 8.73 -15.31
C ARG A 145 7.77 8.20 -15.89
#